data_AF-A0A416FK56-F1
#
_entry.id   AF-A0A416FK56-F1
#
_cell.length_a   1.000
_cell.length_b   1.000
_cell.length_c   1.000
_cell.angle_alpha   90.00
_cell.angle_beta   90.00
_cell.angle_gamma   90.00
#
_symmetry.space_group_name_H-M   'P 1'
#
loop_
_entity.id
_entity.type
_entity.pdbx_description
1 polymer ?
#
loop_
_entity_poly.entity_id
_entity_poly.type
_entity_poly.pdbx_seq_one_letter_code
_entity_poly.pdbx_strand_id
1 'polypeptide(L)' 'MKKDLASVLAALKYQGQISIRRRAFGKMTYIGGGYSADVSNRYGAYQIEQTVIMNDVLIVYVV' A
#
# COMPACT_ATOMS: atom_id res chain seq x y z
N MET A 1 6.20 16.39 -1.42
CA MET A 1 5.28 15.83 -0.41
C MET A 1 5.46 14.32 -0.37
N LYS A 2 5.82 13.75 0.79
CA LYS A 2 5.71 12.30 1.00
C LYS A 2 4.22 11.94 0.99
N LYS A 3 3.81 10.99 0.14
CA LYS A 3 2.46 10.45 0.16
C LYS A 3 2.44 9.32 1.18
N ASP A 4 1.85 9.57 2.34
CA ASP A 4 1.57 8.49 3.29
C ASP A 4 0.38 7.64 2.81
N LEU A 5 0.30 6.41 3.31
CA LEU A 5 -0.71 5.45 2.88
C LEU A 5 -2.12 5.83 3.31
N ALA A 6 -2.28 6.49 4.45
CA ALA A 6 -3.58 6.98 4.90
C ALA A 6 -4.18 7.98 3.90
N SER A 7 -3.38 8.94 3.44
CA SER A 7 -3.80 9.97 2.48
C SER A 7 -4.18 9.38 1.12
N VAL A 8 -3.44 8.38 0.65
CA VAL A 8 -3.73 7.71 -0.62
C VAL A 8 -5.02 6.91 -0.54
N LEU A 9 -5.22 6.13 0.54
CA LEU A 9 -6.43 5.34 0.74
C LEU A 9 -7.67 6.24 0.87
N ALA A 10 -7.57 7.35 1.60
CA ALA A 10 -8.64 8.33 1.74
C ALA A 10 -8.99 9.00 0.40
N ALA A 11 -7.99 9.42 -0.39
CA ALA A 11 -8.22 10.05 -1.68
C ALA A 11 -8.87 9.11 -2.70
N LEU A 12 -8.49 7.83 -2.70
CA LEU A 12 -9.04 6.83 -3.61
C LEU A 12 -10.45 6.35 -3.19
N LYS A 13 -10.92 6.69 -1.98
CA LYS A 13 -12.11 6.09 -1.34
C LYS A 13 -12.11 4.56 -1.49
N TYR A 14 -10.92 3.97 -1.41
CA TYR A 14 -10.74 2.59 -1.83
C TYR A 14 -11.36 1.64 -0.80
N GLN A 15 -12.35 0.86 -1.25
CA GLN A 15 -13.03 -0.17 -0.47
C GLN A 15 -12.67 -1.52 -1.08
N GLY A 16 -11.63 -2.16 -0.57
CA GLY A 16 -11.15 -3.43 -1.10
C GLY A 16 -9.94 -3.97 -0.36
N GLN A 17 -9.42 -5.10 -0.83
CA GLN A 17 -8.21 -5.71 -0.30
C GLN A 17 -6.98 -4.93 -0.74
N ILE A 18 -6.05 -4.72 0.17
CA ILE A 18 -4.80 -4.01 -0.11
C ILE A 18 -3.64 -4.98 0.06
N SER A 19 -2.72 -4.97 -0.91
CA SER A 19 -1.47 -5.74 -0.88
C SER A 19 -0.29 -4.79 -0.83
N ILE A 20 0.53 -4.87 0.22
CA ILE A 20 1.75 -4.07 0.37
C ILE A 20 2.96 -4.88 -0.10
N ARG A 21 3.71 -4.28 -1.02
CA ARG A 21 4.92 -4.87 -1.60
C ARG A 21 6.10 -3.92 -1.40
N ARG A 22 7.24 -4.46 -0.98
CA ARG A 22 8.48 -3.70 -0.79
C ARG A 22 9.56 -4.25 -1.70
N ARG A 23 10.35 -3.34 -2.29
CA ARG A 23 11.57 -3.74 -2.99
C ARG A 23 12.68 -3.99 -1.97
N ALA A 24 13.17 -5.22 -1.90
CA ALA A 24 14.31 -5.58 -1.07
C ALA A 24 15.29 -6.40 -1.91
N PHE A 25 16.57 -6.00 -1.92
CA PHE A 25 17.63 -6.70 -2.64
C PHE A 25 17.30 -6.98 -4.12
N GLY A 26 16.71 -5.99 -4.81
CA GLY A 26 16.32 -6.10 -6.22
C GLY A 26 15.06 -6.94 -6.48
N LYS A 27 14.47 -7.57 -5.46
CA LYS A 27 13.25 -8.37 -5.57
C LYS A 27 12.05 -7.65 -4.98
N MET A 28 10.88 -7.88 -5.58
CA MET A 28 9.61 -7.43 -5.02
C MET A 28 9.08 -8.48 -4.05
N THR A 29 8.94 -8.11 -2.78
CA THR A 29 8.48 -9.01 -1.72
C THR A 29 7.14 -8.52 -1.16
N TYR A 30 6.20 -9.44 -0.99
CA TYR A 30 4.97 -9.18 -0.25
C TYR A 30 5.29 -9.07 1.24
N ILE A 31 4.92 -7.95 1.87
CA ILE A 31 5.19 -7.70 3.30
C ILE A 31 3.92 -7.62 4.15
N GLY A 32 2.76 -7.82 3.50
CA GLY A 32 1.45 -7.95 4.13
C GLY A 32 0.38 -7.14 3.41
N GLY A 33 -0.77 -7.01 4.05
CA GLY A 33 -1.98 -6.49 3.41
C GLY A 33 -3.19 -6.64 4.31
N GLY A 34 -4.37 -6.37 3.75
CA GLY A 34 -5.65 -6.45 4.44
C GLY A 34 -6.55 -5.26 4.10
N TYR A 35 -7.46 -4.94 5.01
CA TYR A 35 -8.34 -3.78 4.87
C TYR A 35 -7.63 -2.48 5.25
N SER A 36 -8.17 -1.36 4.79
CA SER A 36 -7.57 -0.03 4.88
C SER A 36 -7.17 0.39 6.30
N ALA A 37 -7.98 0.07 7.30
CA ALA A 37 -7.68 0.38 8.70
C ALA A 37 -6.44 -0.38 9.22
N ASP A 38 -6.38 -1.69 9.00
CA ASP A 38 -5.27 -2.55 9.45
C ASP A 38 -3.96 -2.17 8.76
N VAL A 39 -4.07 -1.88 7.46
CA VAL A 39 -2.93 -1.56 6.62
C VAL A 39 -2.35 -0.19 6.97
N SER A 40 -3.20 0.80 7.25
CA SER A 40 -2.74 2.14 7.68
C SER A 40 -1.97 2.06 9.01
N ASN A 41 -2.48 1.32 9.99
CA ASN A 41 -1.84 1.15 11.29
C ASN A 41 -0.47 0.44 11.19
N ARG A 42 -0.36 -0.58 10.34
CA ARG A 42 0.85 -1.41 10.24
C ARG A 42 1.91 -0.85 9.29
N TYR A 43 1.49 -0.18 8.22
CA TYR A 43 2.39 0.24 7.14
C TYR A 43 2.38 1.75 6.87
N GLY A 44 1.68 2.56 7.66
CA GLY A 44 1.53 4.00 7.44
C GLY A 44 2.84 4.81 7.45
N ALA A 45 3.89 4.31 8.09
CA ALA A 45 5.22 4.95 8.12
C ALA A 45 6.05 4.74 6.85
N TYR A 46 5.68 3.78 6.00
CA TYR A 46 6.39 3.52 4.75
C TYR A 46 6.11 4.60 3.72
N GLN A 47 7.12 4.95 2.94
CA GLN A 47 6.94 5.87 1.83
C GLN A 47 6.42 5.11 0.61
N ILE A 48 5.36 5.62 -0.02
CA ILE A 48 4.79 5.04 -1.24
C ILE A 48 5.62 5.44 -2.45
N GLU A 49 6.07 4.45 -3.21
CA GLU A 49 6.65 4.62 -4.54
C GLU A 49 5.57 4.66 -5.63
N GLN A 50 4.67 3.68 -5.62
CA GLN A 50 3.68 3.46 -6.68
C GLN A 50 2.43 2.76 -6.14
N THR A 51 1.29 2.97 -6.80
CA THR A 51 0.07 2.17 -6.59
C THR A 51 -0.47 1.64 -7.90
N VAL A 52 -1.07 0.45 -7.88
CA VAL A 52 -1.75 -0.19 -9.02
C VAL A 52 -3.00 -0.88 -8.50
N ILE A 53 -4.12 -0.75 -9.21
CA ILE A 53 -5.33 -1.53 -8.93
C ILE A 53 -5.41 -2.67 -9.94
N MET A 54 -5.56 -3.90 -9.46
CA MET A 54 -5.70 -5.08 -10.32
C MET A 54 -6.63 -6.10 -9.66
N ASN A 55 -7.64 -6.58 -10.39
CA ASN A 55 -8.64 -7.53 -9.90
C ASN A 55 -9.23 -7.12 -8.53
N ASP A 56 -9.64 -5.87 -8.42
CA ASP A 56 -10.19 -5.28 -7.19
C ASP A 56 -9.26 -5.34 -5.96
N VAL A 57 -7.94 -5.48 -6.17
CA VAL A 57 -6.91 -5.36 -5.14
C VAL A 57 -6.04 -4.14 -5.41
N LEU A 58 -5.87 -3.27 -4.40
CA LEU A 58 -4.94 -2.16 -4.45
C LEU A 58 -3.55 -2.66 -4.04
N ILE A 59 -2.63 -2.70 -5.00
CA ILE A 59 -1.24 -3.04 -4.77
C ILE A 59 -0.47 -1.74 -4.50
N VAL A 60 0.15 -1.64 -3.34
CA VAL A 60 0.97 -0.49 -2.94
C VAL A 60 2.43 -0.93 -2.87
N TYR A 61 3.28 -0.22 -3.60
CA TYR A 61 4.72 -0.38 -3.60
C TYR A 61 5.34 0.65 -2.67
N VAL A 62 6.17 0.18 -1.74
CA VAL A 62 6.78 1.01 -0.70
C VAL A 62 8.29 0.84 -0.59
N VAL A 63 8.96 1.84 0.00
CA VAL A 63 10.39 1.83 0.37
C VAL A 63 10.63 1.95 1.86
#